data_AF-A0A947BZF2-F1
#
_entry.id   AF-A0A947BZF2-F1
#
_cell.length_a   1.000
_cell.length_b   1.000
_cell.length_c   1.000
_cell.angle_alpha   90.00
_cell.angle_beta   90.00
_cell.angle_gamma   90.00
#
_symmetry.space_group_name_H-M   'P 1'
#
loop_
_entity.id
_entity.type
_entity.pdbx_description
1 polymer ?
#
loop_
_entity_poly.entity_id
_entity_poly.type
_entity_poly.pdbx_seq_one_letter_code
_entity_poly.pdbx_strand_id
1 'polypeptide(L)'
;MLEPRYRQIGAWISAFGVILASCTGSISGSEGPVPYDDEVELQPGAEFKCNAGFADPGPREARRLTVAEYASSVQATLGVDIADEAQAALPADVRADGFTNSSGALITTLEHVEAFGQLAQLAVSALDVVAFVQSRAGCSTLSDDCARAIIDTIGTRILRAPPTSE
;
A
#
# COMPACT_ATOMS: atom_id res chain seq x y z
N MET A 1 -51.52 -37.11 -40.98
CA MET A 1 -52.82 -36.43 -41.13
C MET A 1 -53.18 -35.89 -39.75
N LEU A 2 -53.37 -34.57 -39.65
CA LEU A 2 -53.93 -33.80 -38.51
C LEU A 2 -52.97 -33.39 -37.35
N GLU A 3 -52.38 -32.20 -37.46
CA GLU A 3 -52.40 -31.18 -36.37
C GLU A 3 -53.85 -30.64 -36.22
N PRO A 4 -54.25 -29.69 -35.32
CA PRO A 4 -53.49 -28.80 -34.40
C PRO A 4 -54.22 -28.51 -33.04
N ARG A 5 -53.84 -27.38 -32.39
CA ARG A 5 -54.50 -26.58 -31.31
C ARG A 5 -54.03 -26.98 -29.89
N TYR A 6 -53.71 -26.08 -28.95
CA TYR A 6 -54.18 -24.72 -28.63
C TYR A 6 -53.20 -24.16 -27.55
N ARG A 7 -52.55 -23.01 -27.76
CA ARG A 7 -52.86 -21.69 -27.17
C ARG A 7 -52.57 -21.55 -25.65
N GLN A 8 -51.73 -20.55 -25.36
CA GLN A 8 -51.71 -19.71 -24.15
C GLN A 8 -51.36 -20.34 -22.79
N ILE A 9 -50.10 -20.18 -22.38
CA ILE A 9 -49.77 -19.74 -21.02
C ILE A 9 -48.71 -18.65 -21.14
N GLY A 10 -49.12 -17.41 -20.96
CA GLY A 10 -48.21 -16.30 -20.69
C GLY A 10 -47.80 -16.34 -19.24
N ALA A 11 -46.50 -16.23 -18.97
CA ALA A 11 -45.98 -15.89 -17.66
C ALA A 11 -44.60 -15.26 -17.82
N TRP A 12 -44.57 -13.93 -17.90
CA TRP A 12 -43.68 -13.08 -17.12
C TRP A 12 -42.32 -13.68 -16.71
N ILE A 13 -41.36 -13.74 -17.62
CA ILE A 13 -39.94 -13.89 -17.28
C ILE A 13 -39.11 -12.97 -18.18
N SER A 14 -39.21 -11.66 -17.95
CA SER A 14 -38.28 -10.68 -18.52
C SER A 14 -38.09 -9.51 -17.55
N ALA A 15 -37.60 -9.78 -16.33
CA ALA A 15 -37.14 -8.74 -15.42
C ALA A 15 -36.22 -9.32 -14.33
N PHE A 16 -35.11 -9.95 -14.73
CA PHE A 16 -33.96 -10.10 -13.84
C PHE A 16 -32.73 -9.62 -14.62
N GLY A 17 -32.69 -8.30 -14.80
CA GLY A 17 -31.48 -7.60 -15.24
C GLY A 17 -30.42 -7.78 -14.17
N VAL A 18 -29.42 -8.58 -14.50
CA VAL A 18 -28.22 -8.81 -13.72
C VAL A 18 -27.49 -7.46 -13.55
N ILE A 19 -27.55 -6.88 -12.36
CA ILE A 19 -26.70 -5.75 -11.97
C ILE A 19 -25.35 -6.36 -11.53
N LEU A 20 -24.46 -6.56 -12.49
CA LEU A 20 -23.03 -6.69 -12.24
C LEU A 20 -22.49 -5.30 -11.93
N ALA A 21 -22.61 -4.87 -10.68
CA ALA A 21 -21.77 -3.79 -10.15
C ALA A 21 -20.39 -4.40 -9.88
N SER A 22 -19.64 -4.66 -10.94
CA SER A 22 -18.21 -4.91 -10.85
C SER A 22 -17.54 -3.62 -10.38
N CYS A 23 -16.84 -3.67 -9.25
CA CYS A 23 -15.86 -2.65 -8.87
C CYS A 23 -14.70 -2.68 -9.88
N THR A 24 -14.89 -2.11 -11.06
CA THR A 24 -13.79 -1.78 -11.97
C THR A 24 -13.18 -0.48 -11.46
N GLY A 25 -12.25 -0.59 -10.50
CA GLY A 25 -11.36 0.51 -10.18
C GLY A 25 -10.41 0.72 -11.37
N SER A 26 -10.60 1.80 -12.13
CA SER A 26 -9.64 2.24 -13.13
C SER A 26 -8.54 3.04 -12.42
N ILE A 27 -7.30 2.55 -12.45
CA ILE A 27 -6.12 3.40 -12.19
C ILE A 27 -5.77 4.07 -13.53
N SER A 28 -6.63 4.97 -14.00
CA SER A 28 -6.26 5.89 -15.06
C SER A 28 -5.80 7.17 -14.38
N GLY A 29 -4.49 7.31 -14.19
CA GLY A 29 -3.91 8.63 -14.02
C GLY A 29 -4.32 9.45 -15.22
N SER A 30 -5.13 10.49 -15.02
CA SER A 30 -5.40 11.44 -16.08
C SER A 30 -4.07 12.12 -16.41
N GLU A 31 -3.46 11.73 -17.53
CA GLU A 31 -2.43 12.52 -18.21
C GLU A 31 -3.11 13.81 -18.70
N GLY A 32 -3.39 14.71 -17.76
CA GLY A 32 -3.62 16.10 -18.11
C GLY A 32 -2.35 16.60 -18.79
N PRO A 33 -2.45 17.41 -19.86
CA PRO A 33 -1.27 18.04 -20.42
C PRO A 33 -0.68 18.93 -19.33
N VAL A 34 0.42 18.50 -18.73
CA VAL A 34 1.27 19.40 -17.95
C VAL A 34 1.84 20.38 -18.97
N PRO A 35 1.50 21.68 -18.91
CA PRO A 35 2.25 22.67 -19.63
C PRO A 35 3.67 22.58 -19.04
N TYR A 36 4.62 22.13 -19.85
CA TYR A 36 6.02 22.37 -19.56
C TYR A 36 6.22 23.87 -19.79
N ASP A 37 5.80 24.68 -18.81
CA ASP A 37 6.04 26.11 -18.85
C ASP A 37 7.56 26.32 -18.82
N ASP A 38 8.01 27.10 -19.79
CA ASP A 38 9.38 27.41 -20.10
C ASP A 38 10.17 27.85 -18.85
N GLU A 39 11.39 27.30 -18.73
CA GLU A 39 12.54 27.81 -17.98
C GLU A 39 12.23 28.78 -16.82
N VAL A 40 11.75 28.26 -15.69
CA VAL A 40 11.81 29.03 -14.44
C VAL A 40 13.30 29.15 -14.07
N GLU A 41 13.91 30.27 -14.41
CA GLU A 41 15.30 30.60 -14.07
C GLU A 41 15.42 30.70 -12.53
N LEU A 42 15.84 29.60 -11.89
CA LEU A 42 16.04 29.53 -10.45
C LEU A 42 17.24 30.40 -10.06
N GLN A 43 16.99 31.59 -9.51
CA GLN A 43 18.06 32.45 -9.02
C GLN A 43 18.69 31.86 -7.74
N PRO A 44 20.02 31.69 -7.68
CA PRO A 44 20.69 31.23 -6.46
C PRO A 44 20.41 32.15 -5.27
N GLY A 45 19.88 31.58 -4.18
CA GLY A 45 19.53 32.33 -2.96
C GLY A 45 18.11 32.89 -2.93
N ALA A 46 17.33 32.76 -4.00
CA ALA A 46 15.91 33.06 -3.96
C ALA A 46 15.13 31.94 -3.25
N GLU A 47 14.14 32.32 -2.45
CA GLU A 47 13.20 31.38 -1.82
C GLU A 47 12.36 30.69 -2.90
N PHE A 48 12.46 29.35 -2.98
CA PHE A 48 11.59 28.57 -3.85
C PHE A 48 10.20 28.49 -3.22
N LYS A 49 9.24 29.25 -3.77
CA LYS A 49 7.85 29.18 -3.35
C LYS A 49 7.16 28.06 -4.14
N CYS A 50 6.65 27.06 -3.44
CA CYS A 50 5.75 26.08 -4.04
C CYS A 50 4.52 26.82 -4.55
N ASN A 51 4.47 27.11 -5.85
CA ASN A 51 3.27 27.65 -6.48
C ASN A 51 2.16 26.60 -6.33
N ALA A 52 1.01 27.00 -5.80
CA ALA A 52 -0.10 26.10 -5.49
C ALA A 52 -0.64 25.30 -6.71
N GLY A 53 -0.22 25.65 -7.93
CA GLY A 53 -0.50 24.90 -9.16
C GLY A 53 0.38 23.68 -9.43
N PHE A 54 1.51 23.53 -8.73
CA PHE A 54 2.45 22.40 -8.85
C PHE A 54 2.53 21.54 -7.57
N ALA A 55 1.65 21.79 -6.60
CA ALA A 55 1.78 21.24 -5.26
C ALA A 55 1.29 19.79 -5.12
N ASP A 56 0.65 19.23 -6.16
CA ASP A 56 0.27 17.83 -6.19
C ASP A 56 1.11 17.11 -7.26
N PRO A 57 2.15 16.35 -6.87
CA PRO A 57 2.95 15.54 -7.80
C PRO A 57 2.14 14.40 -8.44
N GLY A 58 0.84 14.33 -8.17
CA GLY A 58 -0.04 13.27 -8.59
C GLY A 58 0.10 12.03 -7.72
N PRO A 59 -0.71 11.00 -8.00
CA PRO A 59 -0.62 9.73 -7.30
C PRO A 59 0.78 9.14 -7.44
N ARG A 60 1.37 8.69 -6.32
CA ARG A 60 2.61 7.92 -6.40
C ARG A 60 2.29 6.51 -6.86
N GLU A 61 3.03 6.05 -7.86
CA GLU A 61 3.01 4.64 -8.27
C GLU A 61 3.35 3.75 -7.07
N ALA A 62 2.55 2.69 -6.90
CA ALA A 62 2.80 1.73 -5.84
C ALA A 62 4.14 1.03 -6.09
N ARG A 63 5.06 1.13 -5.12
CA ARG A 63 6.35 0.41 -5.13
C ARG A 63 6.60 -0.28 -3.81
N ARG A 64 7.32 -1.40 -3.85
CA ARG A 64 7.91 -1.96 -2.62
C ARG A 64 8.98 -1.01 -2.07
N LEU A 65 9.32 -1.20 -0.80
CA LEU A 65 10.51 -0.59 -0.21
C LEU A 65 11.76 -1.29 -0.74
N THR A 66 12.85 -0.52 -0.87
CA THR A 66 14.21 -1.08 -0.98
C THR A 66 14.57 -1.83 0.31
N VAL A 67 15.59 -2.69 0.26
CA VAL A 67 16.05 -3.46 1.42
C VAL A 67 16.42 -2.52 2.58
N ALA A 68 17.17 -1.45 2.29
CA ALA A 68 17.57 -0.46 3.28
C ALA A 68 16.37 0.32 3.85
N GLU A 69 15.42 0.73 3.00
CA GLU A 69 14.20 1.40 3.46
C GLU A 69 13.32 0.48 4.32
N TYR A 70 13.25 -0.82 3.98
CA TYR A 70 12.50 -1.80 4.76
C TYR A 70 13.10 -1.97 6.17
N ALA A 71 14.40 -2.26 6.26
CA ALA A 71 15.10 -2.39 7.55
C ALA A 71 14.96 -1.12 8.41
N SER A 72 15.15 0.05 7.80
CA SER A 72 14.98 1.35 8.47
C SER A 72 13.53 1.56 8.95
N SER A 73 12.55 1.10 8.18
CA SER A 73 11.13 1.18 8.57
C SER A 73 10.84 0.28 9.76
N VAL A 74 11.39 -0.93 9.79
CA VAL A 74 11.25 -1.85 10.93
C VAL A 74 11.88 -1.24 12.18
N GLN A 75 13.09 -0.70 12.08
CA GLN A 75 13.76 -0.02 13.20
C GLN A 75 12.96 1.20 13.68
N ALA A 76 12.48 2.04 12.76
CA ALA A 76 11.74 3.25 13.12
C ALA A 76 10.35 2.99 13.71
N THR A 77 9.74 1.83 13.41
CA THR A 77 8.39 1.49 13.86
C THR A 77 8.39 0.56 15.07
N LEU A 78 9.28 -0.43 15.10
CA LEU A 78 9.36 -1.47 16.13
C LEU A 78 10.53 -1.27 17.09
N GLY A 79 11.54 -0.48 16.72
CA GLY A 79 12.76 -0.31 17.54
C GLY A 79 13.73 -1.48 17.44
N VAL A 80 13.52 -2.40 16.48
CA VAL A 80 14.36 -3.59 16.25
C VAL A 80 15.21 -3.36 15.01
N ASP A 81 16.51 -3.62 15.11
CA ASP A 81 17.41 -3.62 13.96
C ASP A 81 17.46 -5.02 13.33
N ILE A 82 17.21 -5.08 12.03
CA ILE A 82 17.24 -6.31 11.21
C ILE A 82 18.00 -6.09 9.90
N ALA A 83 18.87 -5.08 9.84
CA ALA A 83 19.50 -4.65 8.59
C ALA A 83 20.31 -5.77 7.92
N ASP A 84 21.09 -6.50 8.70
CA ASP A 84 21.94 -7.59 8.19
C ASP A 84 21.11 -8.77 7.70
N GLU A 85 20.06 -9.15 8.44
CA GLU A 85 19.17 -10.24 8.07
C GLU A 85 18.32 -9.87 6.84
N ALA A 86 17.85 -8.62 6.75
CA ALA A 86 17.15 -8.13 5.57
C ALA A 86 18.05 -8.16 4.34
N GLN A 87 19.32 -7.75 4.48
CA GLN A 87 20.31 -7.77 3.40
C GLN A 87 20.66 -9.19 2.94
N ALA A 88 20.61 -10.17 3.85
CA ALA A 88 20.87 -11.57 3.53
C ALA A 88 19.66 -12.29 2.92
N ALA A 89 18.44 -11.97 3.37
CA ALA A 89 17.23 -12.69 2.98
C ALA A 89 16.53 -12.11 1.74
N LEU A 90 16.57 -10.78 1.54
CA LEU A 90 15.86 -10.14 0.44
C LEU A 90 16.70 -10.13 -0.85
N PRO A 91 16.07 -10.34 -2.02
CA PRO A 91 16.72 -10.10 -3.29
C PRO A 91 17.24 -8.66 -3.38
N ALA A 92 18.43 -8.49 -3.97
CA ALA A 92 19.06 -7.19 -4.13
C ALA A 92 18.21 -6.24 -4.98
N ASP A 93 18.19 -4.95 -4.62
CA ASP A 93 17.43 -3.94 -5.35
C ASP A 93 18.06 -3.66 -6.73
N VAL A 94 17.26 -3.75 -7.78
CA VAL A 94 17.69 -3.47 -9.15
C VAL A 94 17.88 -1.96 -9.33
N ARG A 95 19.04 -1.57 -9.87
CA ARG A 95 19.30 -0.18 -10.24
C ARG A 95 18.74 0.10 -11.64
N ALA A 96 17.79 1.02 -11.73
CA ALA A 96 17.22 1.52 -12.98
C ALA A 96 17.33 3.05 -13.00
N ASP A 97 17.76 3.61 -14.15
CA ASP A 97 17.95 5.06 -14.34
C ASP A 97 18.89 5.72 -13.31
N GLY A 98 19.80 4.94 -12.73
CA GLY A 98 20.72 5.42 -11.70
C GLY A 98 20.11 5.46 -10.28
N PHE A 99 18.95 4.88 -10.07
CA PHE A 99 18.31 4.78 -8.76
C PHE A 99 17.94 3.33 -8.43
N THR A 100 17.94 2.98 -7.15
CA THR A 100 17.50 1.65 -6.68
C THR A 100 16.05 1.66 -6.21
N ASN A 101 15.36 2.81 -6.28
CA ASN A 101 13.99 2.99 -5.82
C ASN A 101 12.99 3.31 -6.95
N SER A 102 13.39 3.10 -8.21
CA SER A 102 12.53 3.27 -9.37
C SER A 102 11.37 2.28 -9.30
N SER A 103 10.13 2.79 -9.36
CA SER A 103 8.91 1.98 -9.18
C SER A 103 8.83 0.81 -10.17
N GLY A 104 9.17 1.04 -11.44
CA GLY A 104 9.18 0.01 -12.49
C GLY A 104 10.24 -1.09 -12.31
N ALA A 105 11.26 -0.86 -11.48
CA ALA A 105 12.30 -1.84 -11.18
C ALA A 105 12.06 -2.61 -9.88
N LEU A 106 11.23 -2.06 -8.99
CA LEU A 106 10.91 -2.63 -7.67
C LEU A 106 9.65 -3.51 -7.73
N ILE A 107 9.75 -4.59 -8.50
CA ILE A 107 8.70 -5.61 -8.65
C ILE A 107 8.78 -6.61 -7.47
N THR A 108 7.63 -7.05 -6.97
CA THR A 108 7.53 -8.11 -5.95
C THR A 108 7.51 -9.48 -6.61
N THR A 109 8.41 -10.37 -6.20
CA THR A 109 8.44 -11.79 -6.62
C THR A 109 8.02 -12.71 -5.47
N LEU A 110 7.84 -14.00 -5.73
CA LEU A 110 7.51 -14.97 -4.68
C LEU A 110 8.60 -15.04 -3.58
N GLU A 111 9.87 -14.95 -3.96
CA GLU A 111 11.01 -14.91 -3.02
C GLU A 111 10.87 -13.75 -2.02
N HIS A 112 10.36 -12.59 -2.47
CA HIS A 112 10.13 -11.47 -1.57
C HIS A 112 9.03 -11.78 -0.55
N VAL A 113 7.94 -12.45 -0.96
CA VAL A 113 6.84 -12.80 -0.06
C VAL A 113 7.33 -13.72 1.06
N GLU A 114 8.10 -14.73 0.69
CA GLU A 114 8.69 -15.68 1.65
C GLU A 114 9.69 -14.99 2.58
N ALA A 115 10.60 -14.18 2.04
CA ALA A 115 11.58 -13.43 2.83
C ALA A 115 10.92 -12.44 3.80
N PHE A 116 9.89 -11.70 3.37
CA PHE A 116 9.16 -10.79 4.27
C PHE A 116 8.45 -11.55 5.39
N GLY A 117 7.90 -12.73 5.12
CA GLY A 117 7.31 -13.58 6.16
C GLY A 117 8.34 -14.02 7.22
N GLN A 118 9.55 -14.37 6.79
CA GLN A 118 10.65 -14.74 7.69
C GLN A 118 11.15 -13.55 8.50
N LEU A 119 11.36 -12.40 7.85
CA LEU A 119 11.82 -11.17 8.51
C LEU A 119 10.79 -10.63 9.50
N ALA A 120 9.49 -10.76 9.22
CA ALA A 120 8.44 -10.40 10.17
C ALA A 120 8.50 -11.26 11.44
N GLN A 121 8.70 -12.57 11.30
CA GLN A 121 8.87 -13.47 12.44
C GLN A 121 10.12 -13.11 13.25
N LEU A 122 11.24 -12.84 12.58
CA LEU A 122 12.47 -12.41 13.22
C LEU A 122 12.26 -11.11 14.00
N ALA A 123 11.69 -10.08 13.37
CA ALA A 123 11.47 -8.78 14.00
C ALA A 123 10.59 -8.89 15.24
N VAL A 124 9.50 -9.68 15.19
CA VAL A 124 8.63 -9.91 16.34
C VAL A 124 9.33 -10.72 17.44
N SER A 125 10.19 -11.68 17.07
CA SER A 125 10.94 -12.47 18.07
C SER A 125 12.00 -11.66 18.82
N ALA A 126 12.55 -10.63 18.20
CA ALA A 126 13.50 -9.71 18.82
C ALA A 126 12.83 -8.54 19.58
N LEU A 127 11.51 -8.37 19.41
CA LEU A 127 10.75 -7.30 20.04
C LEU A 127 10.36 -7.64 21.48
N ASP A 128 10.60 -6.72 22.41
CA ASP A 128 9.93 -6.74 23.71
C ASP A 128 8.47 -6.30 23.52
N VAL A 129 7.59 -7.27 23.28
CA VAL A 129 6.18 -7.03 22.99
C VAL A 129 5.48 -6.32 24.16
N VAL A 130 5.82 -6.65 25.41
CA VAL A 130 5.16 -6.06 26.58
C VAL A 130 5.53 -4.58 26.69
N ALA A 131 6.82 -4.24 26.62
CA ALA A 131 7.27 -2.84 26.66
C ALA A 131 6.76 -2.05 25.44
N PHE A 132 6.74 -2.68 24.26
CA PHE A 132 6.21 -2.08 23.03
C PHE A 132 4.73 -1.72 23.17
N VAL A 133 3.91 -2.64 23.67
CA VAL A 133 2.47 -2.41 23.87
C VAL A 133 2.23 -1.37 24.96
N GLN A 134 2.93 -1.47 26.09
CA GLN A 134 2.79 -0.52 27.19
C GLN A 134 3.12 0.91 26.76
N SER A 135 4.15 1.12 25.93
CA SER A 135 4.54 2.44 25.45
C SER A 135 3.57 3.07 24.43
N ARG A 136 2.69 2.27 23.80
CA ARG A 136 1.78 2.73 22.73
C ARG A 136 0.32 2.80 23.17
N ALA A 137 -0.14 1.79 23.90
CA ALA A 137 -1.53 1.67 24.31
C ALA A 137 -1.73 1.74 25.83
N GLY A 138 -0.65 1.76 26.63
CA GLY A 138 -0.73 1.90 28.10
C GLY A 138 -1.34 0.69 28.83
N CYS A 139 -1.73 -0.36 28.11
CA CYS A 139 -2.26 -1.60 28.64
C CYS A 139 -1.15 -2.67 28.79
N SER A 140 -1.30 -3.53 29.79
CA SER A 140 -0.39 -4.66 30.05
C SER A 140 -1.01 -6.03 29.72
N THR A 141 -2.32 -6.08 29.51
CA THR A 141 -3.06 -7.29 29.11
C THR A 141 -3.46 -7.17 27.65
N LEU A 142 -3.08 -8.15 26.82
CA LEU A 142 -3.40 -8.25 25.39
C LEU A 142 -4.87 -8.65 25.16
N SER A 143 -5.82 -7.87 25.69
CA SER A 143 -7.24 -7.98 25.38
C SER A 143 -7.56 -7.41 24.00
N ASP A 144 -8.74 -7.72 23.46
CA ASP A 144 -9.20 -7.17 22.17
C ASP A 144 -9.21 -5.63 22.16
N ASP A 145 -9.60 -5.01 23.26
CA ASP A 145 -9.61 -3.54 23.39
C ASP A 145 -8.18 -2.97 23.41
N CYS A 146 -7.24 -3.67 24.05
CA CYS A 146 -5.83 -3.31 24.00
C CYS A 146 -5.25 -3.46 22.59
N ALA A 147 -5.62 -4.54 21.88
CA ALA A 147 -5.22 -4.76 20.49
C ALA A 147 -5.72 -3.64 19.56
N ARG A 148 -7.00 -3.25 19.68
CA ARG A 148 -7.57 -2.11 18.94
C ARG A 148 -6.84 -0.81 19.25
N ALA A 149 -6.58 -0.51 20.52
CA ALA A 149 -5.86 0.69 20.92
C ALA A 149 -4.43 0.76 20.32
N ILE A 150 -3.73 -0.37 20.22
CA ILE A 150 -2.44 -0.45 19.53
C ILE A 150 -2.62 -0.13 18.05
N ILE A 151 -3.55 -0.81 17.37
CA ILE A 151 -3.81 -0.65 15.93
C ILE A 151 -4.17 0.81 15.61
N ASP A 152 -5.01 1.46 16.41
CA ASP A 152 -5.38 2.86 16.20
C ASP A 152 -4.18 3.80 16.38
N THR A 153 -3.28 3.49 17.31
CA THR A 153 -2.11 4.31 17.62
C THR A 153 -1.03 4.22 16.54
N ILE A 154 -0.74 3.02 16.04
CA ILE A 154 0.40 2.80 15.12
C ILE A 154 -0.02 2.46 13.70
N GLY A 155 -1.30 2.13 13.48
CA GLY A 155 -1.82 1.62 12.22
C GLY A 155 -1.56 2.58 11.08
N THR A 156 -1.83 3.87 11.24
CA THR A 156 -1.57 4.89 10.21
C THR A 156 -0.08 5.16 9.94
N ARG A 157 0.80 4.75 10.87
CA ARG A 157 2.25 4.90 10.72
C ARG A 157 2.88 3.69 10.03
N ILE A 158 2.40 2.48 10.35
CA ILE A 158 2.87 1.23 9.75
C ILE A 158 2.20 1.00 8.40
N LEU A 159 0.88 1.19 8.34
CA LEU A 159 0.08 1.08 7.14
C LEU A 159 0.04 2.44 6.46
N ARG A 160 0.24 2.46 5.14
CA ARG A 160 0.12 3.68 4.32
C ARG A 160 -1.34 4.09 4.07
N ALA A 161 -2.27 3.57 4.86
CA ALA A 161 -3.71 3.83 4.80
C ALA A 161 -4.31 3.70 6.21
N PRO A 162 -5.45 4.35 6.49
CA PRO A 162 -6.15 4.15 7.75
C PRO A 162 -6.55 2.68 7.94
N PRO A 163 -6.44 2.13 9.17
CA PRO A 163 -7.04 0.83 9.46
C PRO A 163 -8.56 0.94 9.22
N THR A 164 -9.11 0.06 8.39
CA THR A 164 -10.56 0.02 8.17
C THR A 164 -11.23 -0.64 9.36
N SER A 165 -12.30 -0.04 9.89
CA SER A 165 -13.17 -0.75 10.83
C SER A 165 -13.90 -1.87 10.07
N GLU A 166 -13.64 -3.12 10.40
CA GLU A 166 -14.54 -4.23 10.03
C GLU A 166 -15.88 -4.13 10.76
#